data_AF-A0A6B2VE33-F1
#
_entry.id   AF-A0A6B2VE33-F1
#
_cell.length_a   1.000
_cell.length_b   1.000
_cell.length_c   1.000
_cell.angle_alpha   90.00
_cell.angle_beta   90.00
_cell.angle_gamma   90.00
#
_symmetry.space_group_name_H-M   'P 1'
#
loop_
_entity.id
_entity.type
_entity.pdbx_description
1 polymer ?
#
loop_
_entity_poly.entity_id
_entity_poly.type
_entity_poly.pdbx_seq_one_letter_code
_entity_poly.pdbx_strand_id
1 'polypeptide(L)'
;MPRMLDVSDAVRAEIGDEEADRLLAGDNAPGSYDCTSCRTPGDSAQERTSTVLFVGDETAVLAFAHATCLPSQVVQVTEEQLRGAVRSINADAGAPGGAPAQTVPQR
;
A
#
# COMPACT_ATOMS: atom_id res chain seq x y z
N MET A 1 3.31 15.48 10.18
CA MET A 1 3.92 14.56 11.17
C MET A 1 4.60 13.45 10.38
N PRO A 2 5.82 13.03 10.74
CA PRO A 2 6.51 11.95 10.03
C PRO A 2 5.69 10.66 10.11
N ARG A 3 5.61 9.91 9.01
CA ARG A 3 4.88 8.64 8.94
C ARG A 3 5.72 7.51 9.53
N MET A 4 5.07 6.47 10.04
CA MET A 4 5.75 5.29 10.58
C MET A 4 6.07 4.28 9.47
N LEU A 5 6.63 4.77 8.36
CA LEU A 5 6.95 3.97 7.18
C LEU A 5 8.36 3.39 7.27
N ASP A 6 8.48 2.14 6.82
CA ASP A 6 9.73 1.46 6.58
C ASP A 6 9.98 1.36 5.06
N VAL A 7 11.12 1.88 4.62
CA VAL A 7 11.59 1.87 3.23
C VAL A 7 12.99 1.25 3.22
N SER A 8 13.08 0.03 2.70
CA SER A 8 14.35 -0.68 2.53
C SER A 8 15.24 -0.03 1.48
N ASP A 9 16.56 -0.27 1.58
CA ASP A 9 17.54 0.21 0.60
C ASP A 9 17.22 -0.26 -0.83
N ALA A 10 16.69 -1.48 -0.97
CA ALA A 10 16.25 -2.01 -2.26
C ALA A 10 15.09 -1.20 -2.84
N VAL A 11 14.05 -0.91 -2.05
CA VAL A 11 12.92 -0.08 -2.51
C VAL A 11 13.40 1.33 -2.83
N ARG A 12 14.27 1.91 -2.00
CA ARG A 12 14.89 3.23 -2.21
C ARG A 12 15.71 3.29 -3.49
N ALA A 13 16.47 2.25 -3.82
CA ALA A 13 17.23 2.18 -5.06
C ALA A 13 16.33 2.17 -6.31
N GLU A 14 15.16 1.53 -6.24
CA GLU A 14 14.22 1.45 -7.36
C GLU A 14 13.41 2.74 -7.56
N ILE A 15 12.97 3.40 -6.49
CA ILE A 15 12.15 4.63 -6.60
C ILE A 15 12.97 5.93 -6.59
N GLY A 16 14.24 5.85 -6.18
CA GLY A 16 15.14 6.99 -5.98
C GLY A 16 15.05 7.61 -4.58
N ASP A 17 16.17 8.20 -4.13
CA ASP A 17 16.30 8.79 -2.79
C ASP A 17 15.30 9.92 -2.52
N GLU A 18 15.12 10.81 -3.50
CA GLU A 18 14.18 11.94 -3.37
C GLU A 18 12.74 11.45 -3.14
N GLU A 19 12.33 10.38 -3.84
CA GLU A 19 10.98 9.83 -3.66
C GLU A 19 10.84 9.06 -2.35
N ALA A 20 11.87 8.31 -1.97
CA ALA A 20 11.90 7.65 -0.66
C ALA A 20 11.79 8.65 0.49
N ASP A 21 12.50 9.78 0.41
CA ASP A 21 12.44 10.81 1.45
C ASP A 21 11.08 11.52 1.48
N ARG A 22 10.44 11.75 0.33
CA ARG A 22 9.04 12.26 0.26
C ARG A 22 8.03 11.31 0.89
N LEU A 23 8.18 10.00 0.67
CA LEU A 23 7.35 8.99 1.32
C LEU A 23 7.52 9.03 2.84
N LEU A 24 8.77 9.03 3.33
CA LEU A 24 9.08 9.08 4.76
C LEU A 24 8.59 10.37 5.42
N ALA A 25 8.65 11.50 4.71
CA ALA A 25 8.08 12.78 5.14
C ALA A 25 6.54 12.77 5.19
N GLY A 26 5.92 11.85 4.47
CA GLY A 26 4.47 11.65 4.42
C GLY A 26 3.74 12.40 3.32
N ASP A 27 4.46 12.96 2.34
CA ASP A 27 3.88 13.72 1.23
C ASP A 27 3.20 12.79 0.21
N ASN A 28 3.81 11.64 -0.09
CA ASN A 28 3.29 10.65 -1.05
C ASN A 28 2.76 9.37 -0.37
N ALA A 29 2.71 9.35 0.96
CA ALA A 29 2.24 8.18 1.71
C ALA A 29 0.74 8.25 1.99
N PRO A 30 -0.02 7.17 1.70
CA PRO A 30 -1.44 7.13 2.02
C PRO A 30 -1.66 7.19 3.54
N GLY A 31 -2.76 7.83 3.96
CA GLY A 31 -3.23 7.77 5.34
C GLY A 31 -3.63 6.34 5.71
N SER A 32 -4.82 5.94 5.27
CA SER A 32 -5.31 4.58 5.33
C SER A 32 -4.84 3.76 4.13
N TYR A 33 -4.55 2.48 4.33
CA TYR A 33 -4.24 1.52 3.27
C TYR A 33 -4.83 0.15 3.59
N ASP A 34 -5.05 -0.69 2.58
CA ASP A 34 -5.33 -2.12 2.79
C ASP A 34 -4.03 -2.90 2.73
N CYS A 35 -3.72 -3.64 3.79
CA CYS A 35 -2.50 -4.44 3.85
C CYS A 35 -2.49 -5.45 2.69
N THR A 36 -1.47 -5.38 1.82
CA THR A 36 -1.39 -6.27 0.66
C THR A 36 -1.29 -7.77 1.01
N SER A 37 -0.93 -8.10 2.26
CA SER A 37 -0.84 -9.48 2.75
C SER A 37 -2.14 -9.97 3.37
N CYS A 38 -2.64 -9.30 4.41
CA CYS A 38 -3.82 -9.76 5.16
C CYS A 38 -5.14 -9.09 4.77
N ARG A 39 -5.12 -8.13 3.82
CA ARG A 39 -6.28 -7.36 3.34
C ARG A 39 -7.06 -6.61 4.43
N THR A 40 -6.46 -6.45 5.61
CA THR A 40 -7.03 -5.65 6.70
C THR A 40 -6.60 -4.19 6.54
N PRO A 41 -7.46 -3.21 6.83
CA PRO A 41 -7.09 -1.81 6.79
C PRO A 41 -6.05 -1.47 7.86
N GLY A 42 -5.11 -0.59 7.53
CA GLY A 42 -4.12 -0.01 8.44
C GLY A 42 -3.95 1.49 8.19
N ASP A 43 -3.23 2.18 9.09
CA ASP A 43 -2.98 3.63 9.00
C ASP A 43 -1.50 3.99 9.26
N SER A 44 -0.82 4.49 8.23
CA SER A 44 0.61 4.82 8.29
C SER A 44 0.97 5.97 9.25
N ALA A 45 -0.02 6.72 9.73
CA ALA A 45 0.18 7.71 10.79
C ALA A 45 0.12 7.11 12.20
N GLN A 46 -0.51 5.94 12.37
CA GLN A 46 -0.79 5.35 13.68
C GLN A 46 0.00 4.06 13.95
N GLU A 47 0.40 3.33 12.91
CA GLU A 47 1.10 2.06 13.04
C GLU A 47 2.31 1.93 12.10
N ARG A 48 3.23 1.02 12.45
CA ARG A 48 4.39 0.73 11.60
C ARG A 48 3.96 0.02 10.33
N THR A 49 4.30 0.62 9.20
CA THR A 49 3.90 0.17 7.87
C THR A 49 5.14 -0.05 7.03
N SER A 50 5.22 -1.17 6.32
CA SER A 50 6.29 -1.50 5.38
C SER A 50 5.85 -1.23 3.95
N THR A 51 6.77 -0.69 3.16
CA THR A 51 6.60 -0.47 1.72
C THR A 51 6.99 -1.72 0.93
N VAL A 52 6.12 -2.17 0.03
CA VAL A 52 6.38 -3.31 -0.86
C VAL A 52 6.28 -2.81 -2.29
N LEU A 53 7.39 -2.84 -3.02
CA LEU A 53 7.43 -2.42 -4.42
C LEU A 53 7.32 -3.66 -5.31
N PHE A 54 6.24 -3.75 -6.07
CA PHE A 54 6.08 -4.79 -7.08
C PHE A 54 6.60 -4.26 -8.41
N VAL A 55 7.62 -4.91 -8.97
CA VAL A 55 8.26 -4.51 -10.23
C VAL A 55 7.97 -5.57 -11.29
N GLY A 56 7.36 -5.13 -12.39
CA GLY A 56 7.24 -5.89 -13.63
C GLY A 56 8.18 -5.35 -14.71
N ASP A 57 8.09 -5.92 -15.91
CA ASP A 57 8.97 -5.53 -17.03
C ASP A 57 8.79 -4.07 -17.46
N GLU A 58 7.55 -3.55 -17.40
CA GLU A 58 7.22 -2.19 -17.85
C GLU A 58 6.73 -1.28 -16.73
N THR A 59 6.17 -1.84 -15.66
CA THR A 59 5.52 -1.06 -14.61
C THR A 59 5.98 -1.45 -13.21
N ALA A 60 5.98 -0.47 -12.30
CA ALA A 60 6.23 -0.68 -10.89
C ALA A 60 5.08 -0.10 -10.07
N VAL A 61 4.65 -0.82 -9.04
CA VAL A 61 3.53 -0.44 -8.18
C VAL A 61 3.98 -0.51 -6.74
N LEU A 62 3.86 0.63 -6.05
CA LEU A 62 4.12 0.72 -4.62
C LEU A 62 2.85 0.34 -3.84
N ALA A 63 3.00 -0.61 -2.93
CA ALA A 63 1.95 -1.05 -2.01
C ALA A 63 2.44 -0.98 -0.56
N PHE A 64 1.49 -1.17 0.36
CA PHE A 64 1.73 -1.04 1.80
C PHE A 64 1.26 -2.29 2.55
N ALA A 65 1.97 -2.62 3.63
CA ALA A 65 1.64 -3.72 4.51
C ALA A 65 1.91 -3.32 5.96
N HIS A 66 1.26 -3.96 6.93
CA HIS A 66 1.72 -3.86 8.32
C HIS A 66 3.16 -4.40 8.40
N ALA A 67 4.00 -3.74 9.19
CA ALA A 67 5.40 -4.17 9.37
C ALA A 67 5.54 -5.59 9.96
N THR A 68 4.47 -6.11 10.58
CA THR A 68 4.40 -7.49 11.08
C THR A 68 3.93 -8.50 10.04
N CYS A 69 3.28 -8.05 8.96
CA CYS A 69 2.77 -8.92 7.89
C CYS A 69 3.85 -9.17 6.82
N LEU A 70 4.54 -8.12 6.39
CA LEU A 70 5.59 -8.18 5.40
C LEU A 70 6.70 -7.18 5.75
N PRO A 71 7.98 -7.52 5.50
CA PRO A 71 9.07 -6.54 5.55
C PRO A 71 9.00 -5.59 4.35
N SER A 72 9.70 -4.45 4.43
CA SER A 72 9.92 -3.65 3.23
C SER A 72 10.81 -4.40 2.24
N GLN A 73 10.36 -4.51 0.99
CA GLN A 73 11.06 -5.30 -0.03
C GLN A 73 10.61 -4.96 -1.45
N VAL A 74 11.44 -5.34 -2.42
CA VAL A 74 11.12 -5.35 -3.85
C VAL A 74 10.73 -6.77 -4.27
N VAL A 75 9.62 -6.90 -4.97
CA VAL A 75 9.10 -8.18 -5.47
C VAL A 75 9.00 -8.12 -6.98
N GLN A 76 9.79 -8.95 -7.66
CA GLN A 76 9.73 -9.12 -9.11
C GLN A 76 8.51 -9.99 -9.47
N VAL A 77 7.64 -9.47 -10.33
CA VAL A 77 6.42 -10.15 -10.79
C VAL A 77 6.30 -10.05 -12.30
N THR A 78 5.56 -10.96 -12.93
CA THR A 78 5.26 -10.78 -14.36
C THR A 78 4.26 -9.64 -14.54
N GLU A 79 4.31 -8.97 -15.69
CA GLU A 79 3.37 -7.89 -16.01
C GLU A 79 1.89 -8.35 -15.99
N GLU A 80 1.64 -9.63 -16.23
CA GLU A 80 0.31 -10.22 -16.13
C GLU A 80 -0.17 -10.37 -14.68
N GLN A 81 0.74 -10.75 -13.76
CA GLN A 81 0.45 -10.84 -12.33
C GLN A 81 0.25 -9.45 -11.71
N LEU A 82 1.04 -8.46 -12.14
CA LEU A 82 0.95 -7.09 -11.65
C LEU A 82 -0.40 -6.45 -12.01
N ARG A 83 -0.82 -6.56 -13.28
CA ARG A 83 -2.13 -6.06 -13.73
C ARG A 83 -3.31 -6.75 -13.01
N GLY A 84 -3.16 -8.03 -12.68
CA GLY A 84 -4.12 -8.78 -11.87
C GLY A 84 -4.20 -8.26 -10.43
N ALA A 85 -3.05 -8.07 -9.79
CA ALA A 85 -2.95 -7.56 -8.42
C ALA A 85 -3.51 -6.13 -8.31
N VAL A 86 -3.14 -5.23 -9.23
CA VAL A 86 -3.62 -3.84 -9.26
C VAL A 86 -5.14 -3.77 -9.40
N ARG A 87 -5.75 -4.63 -10.22
CA ARG A 87 -7.21 -4.66 -10.37
C ARG A 87 -7.90 -5.10 -9.08
N SER A 88 -7.32 -6.05 -8.35
CA SER A 88 -7.83 -6.50 -7.04
C SER A 88 -7.49 -5.57 -5.87
N ILE A 89 -6.51 -4.67 -6.02
CA ILE A 89 -6.18 -3.65 -5.00
C ILE A 89 -7.02 -2.40 -5.24
N ASN A 90 -7.18 -1.96 -6.49
CA ASN A 90 -8.03 -0.81 -6.83
C ASN A 90 -9.54 -1.09 -6.67
N ALA A 91 -9.96 -2.36 -6.75
CA ALA A 91 -11.34 -2.73 -6.44
C ALA A 91 -11.68 -2.60 -4.94
N ASP A 92 -10.69 -2.69 -4.05
CA ASP A 92 -10.84 -2.44 -2.60
C ASP A 92 -10.54 -0.95 -2.26
N ALA A 93 -9.58 -0.31 -2.94
CA ALA A 93 -9.24 1.10 -2.76
C ALA A 93 -10.29 2.09 -3.33
N GLY A 94 -11.40 1.57 -3.88
CA GLY A 94 -12.50 2.31 -4.48
C GLY A 94 -13.71 2.46 -3.57
N ALA A 95 -13.57 3.10 -2.40
CA ALA A 95 -14.71 3.69 -1.70
C ALA A 95 -14.32 4.91 -0.83
N PRO A 96 -14.20 6.12 -1.40
CA PRO A 96 -14.36 7.32 -0.61
C PRO A 96 -15.86 7.52 -0.35
N GLY A 97 -16.32 7.20 0.87
CA GLY A 97 -17.59 7.68 1.40
C GLY A 97 -18.86 7.02 0.86
N GLY A 98 -19.30 5.96 1.53
CA GLY A 98 -20.66 5.44 1.41
C GLY A 98 -20.99 4.64 2.66
N ALA A 99 -21.60 5.28 3.65
CA ALA A 99 -22.09 4.62 4.85
C ALA A 99 -22.92 3.37 4.47
N PRO A 100 -22.77 2.21 5.14
CA PRO A 100 -23.74 1.15 4.98
C PRO A 100 -25.06 1.67 5.55
N ALA A 101 -26.00 1.99 4.66
CA ALA A 101 -27.40 2.10 5.02
C ALA A 101 -27.85 0.74 5.53
N GLN A 102 -27.77 0.60 6.84
CA GLN A 102 -28.40 -0.43 7.64
C GLN A 102 -29.88 -0.53 7.27
N THR A 103 -30.18 -1.45 6.36
CA THR A 103 -31.53 -1.95 6.12
C THR A 103 -31.96 -2.72 7.36
N VAL A 104 -32.65 -2.03 8.27
CA VAL A 104 -33.44 -2.65 9.32
C VAL A 104 -34.63 -3.36 8.67
N PRO A 105 -34.81 -4.68 8.82
CA PRO A 105 -36.02 -5.34 8.38
C PRO A 105 -37.13 -5.04 9.40
N GLN A 106 -38.11 -4.23 8.98
CA GLN A 106 -39.34 -4.03 9.74
C GLN A 106 -40.25 -5.25 9.55
N ARG A 107 -40.71 -5.79 10.68
CA ARG A 107 -41.62 -6.94 10.81
C ARG A 107 -42.92 -6.83 10.05
#